data_AF-A0A7W6BS77-F1
#
_entry.id   AF-A0A7W6BS77-F1
#
_cell.length_a   1.000
_cell.length_b   1.000
_cell.length_c   1.000
_cell.angle_alpha   90.00
_cell.angle_beta   90.00
_cell.angle_gamma   90.00
#
_symmetry.space_group_name_H-M   'P 1'
#
loop_
_entity.id
_entity.type
_entity.pdbx_description
1 polymer ?
#
loop_
_entity_poly.entity_id
_entity_poly.type
_entity_poly.pdbx_seq_one_letter_code
_entity_poly.pdbx_strand_id
1 'polypeptide(L)'
;MDWRLRHQRKPCPPGFAEVFIVGGWRGVETVFGSRTSCNKRWVEECGGSDLKAQRQAYLAGRRLYREMIRRKPRKPQARAPHIGPPVRAAIEFLRSPEGGSWAISPTGQGDFYFGGTRQTGDQLVERARRKGLQADTV
;
A
#
# COMPACT_ATOMS: atom_id res chain seq x y z
N MET A 1 39.10 4.82 46.80
CA MET A 1 38.02 4.61 45.81
C MET A 1 38.60 3.89 44.60
N ASP A 2 38.17 2.66 44.35
CA ASP A 2 38.70 1.82 43.28
C ASP A 2 38.10 2.22 41.92
N TRP A 3 38.92 2.82 41.05
CA TRP A 3 38.52 3.25 39.72
C TRP A 3 38.23 2.07 38.76
N ARG A 4 38.61 0.84 39.15
CA ARG A 4 38.41 -0.38 38.36
C ARG A 4 36.94 -0.81 38.19
N LEU A 5 36.02 -0.23 38.96
CA LEU A 5 34.57 -0.51 38.86
C LEU A 5 33.85 0.32 37.77
N ARG A 6 34.53 1.25 37.08
CA ARG A 6 33.91 2.17 36.09
C ARG A 6 33.71 1.61 34.67
N HIS A 7 33.81 0.30 34.48
CA HIS A 7 33.52 -0.33 33.19
C HIS A 7 32.57 -1.52 33.38
N GLN A 8 31.44 -1.30 34.05
CA GLN A 8 30.31 -2.23 33.96
C GLN A 8 29.92 -2.35 32.48
N ARG A 9 30.36 -3.44 31.85
CA ARG A 9 29.99 -3.79 30.50
C ARG A 9 28.48 -3.96 30.49
N LYS A 10 27.76 -3.07 29.80
CA LYS A 10 26.29 -3.18 29.67
C LYS A 10 25.94 -4.60 29.21
N PRO A 11 25.07 -5.34 29.90
CA PRO A 11 24.67 -6.67 29.45
C PRO A 11 24.03 -6.59 28.06
N CYS A 12 24.04 -7.69 27.31
CA CYS A 12 23.29 -7.77 26.06
C CYS A 12 21.79 -7.52 26.35
N PRO A 13 21.16 -6.53 25.70
CA PRO A 13 19.76 -6.25 25.95
C PRO A 13 18.88 -7.38 25.37
N PRO A 14 17.75 -7.70 26.02
CA PRO A 14 16.80 -8.66 25.47
C PRO A 14 16.30 -8.18 24.10
N GLY A 15 16.12 -9.12 23.16
CA GLY A 15 15.68 -8.81 21.81
C GLY A 15 16.76 -8.28 20.86
N PHE A 16 18.01 -8.13 21.31
CA PHE A 16 19.13 -7.69 20.46
C PHE A 16 19.24 -8.51 19.16
N ALA A 17 19.20 -9.85 19.29
CA ALA A 17 19.32 -10.77 18.16
C ALA A 17 18.24 -10.52 17.10
N GLU A 18 16.98 -10.37 17.51
CA GLU A 18 15.85 -10.11 16.61
C GLU A 18 16.00 -8.76 15.90
N VAL A 19 16.29 -7.69 16.66
CA VAL A 19 16.50 -6.36 16.10
C VAL A 19 17.67 -6.35 15.12
N PHE A 20 18.75 -7.08 15.42
CA PHE A 20 19.88 -7.23 14.51
C PHE A 20 19.50 -8.02 13.25
N ILE A 21 18.74 -9.12 13.36
CA ILE A 21 18.29 -9.91 12.21
C ILE A 21 17.39 -9.08 11.29
N VAL A 22 16.46 -8.32 11.83
CA VAL A 22 15.49 -7.53 11.05
C VAL A 22 16.09 -6.22 10.56
N GLY A 23 16.61 -5.41 11.48
CA GLY A 23 17.04 -4.03 11.24
C GLY A 23 18.54 -3.84 10.98
N GLY A 24 19.38 -4.81 11.32
CA GLY A 24 20.84 -4.71 11.20
C GLY A 24 21.45 -3.68 12.13
N TRP A 25 22.67 -3.23 11.84
CA TRP A 25 23.40 -2.29 12.69
C TRP A 25 22.64 -0.98 12.92
N ARG A 26 22.03 -0.40 11.87
CA ARG A 26 21.21 0.81 12.03
C ARG A 26 20.00 0.58 12.94
N GLY A 27 19.33 -0.57 12.81
CA GLY A 27 18.21 -0.91 13.69
C GLY A 27 18.63 -1.02 15.15
N VAL A 28 19.77 -1.69 15.39
CA VAL A 28 20.38 -1.80 16.72
C VAL A 28 20.76 -0.42 17.29
N GLU A 29 21.40 0.43 16.49
CA GLU A 29 21.78 1.79 16.89
C GLU A 29 20.56 2.64 17.23
N THR A 30 19.50 2.56 16.42
CA THR A 30 18.24 3.27 16.68
C THR A 30 17.54 2.79 17.94
N VAL A 31 17.47 1.48 18.18
CA VAL A 31 16.70 0.91 19.30
C VAL A 31 17.46 0.97 20.62
N PHE A 32 18.77 0.70 20.61
CA PHE A 32 19.56 0.54 21.83
C PHE A 32 20.57 1.67 22.06
N GLY A 33 20.79 2.56 21.08
CA GLY A 33 21.67 3.73 21.22
C GLY A 33 23.13 3.37 21.54
N SER A 34 23.56 2.16 21.18
CA SER A 34 24.81 1.57 21.65
C SER A 34 25.96 1.70 20.65
N ARG A 35 27.18 1.85 21.18
CA ARG A 35 28.41 1.98 20.37
C ARG A 35 28.74 0.68 19.64
N THR A 36 29.41 0.80 18.50
CA THR A 36 29.80 -0.32 17.63
C THR A 36 30.57 -1.43 18.37
N SER A 37 31.43 -1.09 19.34
CA SER A 37 32.16 -2.07 20.14
C SER A 37 31.26 -2.93 21.04
N CYS A 38 30.22 -2.33 21.65
CA CYS A 38 29.20 -3.06 22.39
C CYS A 38 28.39 -3.97 21.45
N ASN A 39 27.97 -3.44 20.30
CA ASN A 39 27.14 -4.17 19.35
C ASN A 39 27.88 -5.40 18.78
N LYS A 40 29.17 -5.26 18.47
CA LYS A 40 30.02 -6.39 18.04
C LYS A 40 30.09 -7.47 19.10
N ARG A 41 30.35 -7.09 20.36
CA ARG A 41 30.39 -8.04 21.47
C ARG A 41 29.05 -8.75 21.66
N TRP A 42 27.94 -8.02 21.63
CA TRP A 42 26.61 -8.60 21.77
C TRP A 42 26.26 -9.56 20.62
N VAL A 43 26.76 -9.30 19.40
CA VAL A 43 26.66 -10.29 18.31
C VAL A 43 27.39 -11.58 18.67
N GLU A 44 28.61 -11.50 19.20
CA GLU A 44 29.35 -12.70 19.63
C GLU A 44 28.65 -13.41 20.81
N GLU A 45 28.13 -12.67 21.79
CA GLU A 45 27.35 -13.21 22.92
C GLU A 45 26.04 -13.89 22.47
N CYS A 46 25.44 -13.44 21.35
CA CYS A 46 24.20 -13.99 20.78
C CYS A 46 24.45 -15.05 19.68
N GLY A 47 25.64 -15.63 19.58
CA GLY A 47 25.93 -16.74 18.66
C GLY A 47 26.74 -16.37 17.42
N GLY A 48 27.27 -15.14 17.33
CA GLY A 48 28.34 -14.76 16.40
C GLY A 48 28.02 -15.04 14.93
N SER A 49 28.66 -16.08 14.38
CA SER A 49 28.45 -16.56 13.00
C SER A 49 27.01 -16.99 12.73
N ASP A 50 26.38 -17.66 13.68
CA ASP A 50 25.04 -18.23 13.50
C ASP A 50 24.00 -17.12 13.40
N LEU A 51 24.16 -16.07 14.22
CA LEU A 51 23.32 -14.89 14.15
C LEU A 51 23.48 -14.15 12.81
N LYS A 52 24.72 -14.09 12.28
CA LYS A 52 24.99 -13.53 10.95
C LYS A 52 24.34 -14.38 9.86
N ALA A 53 24.38 -15.71 9.96
CA ALA A 53 23.73 -16.62 9.03
C ALA A 53 22.20 -16.48 9.05
N GLN A 54 21.59 -16.39 10.24
CA GLN A 54 20.16 -16.12 10.40
C GLN A 54 19.74 -14.80 9.74
N ARG A 55 20.57 -13.75 9.91
CA ARG A 55 20.34 -12.47 9.21
C ARG A 55 20.41 -12.63 7.69
N GLN A 56 21.36 -13.38 7.15
CA GLN A 56 21.42 -13.60 5.70
C GLN A 56 20.20 -14.36 5.18
N ALA A 57 19.74 -15.39 5.89
CA ALA A 57 18.52 -16.12 5.57
C ALA A 57 17.29 -15.19 5.57
N TYR A 58 17.17 -14.32 6.57
CA TYR A 58 16.11 -13.31 6.63
C TYR A 58 16.15 -12.35 5.43
N LEU A 59 17.34 -11.84 5.07
CA LEU A 59 17.50 -10.95 3.92
C LEU A 59 17.16 -11.64 2.59
N ALA A 60 17.53 -12.91 2.44
CA ALA A 60 17.18 -13.71 1.27
C ALA A 60 15.65 -13.88 1.13
N GLY A 61 14.96 -14.26 2.21
CA GLY A 61 13.50 -14.36 2.24
C GLY A 61 12.82 -13.02 1.91
N ARG A 62 13.31 -11.91 2.49
CA ARG A 62 12.80 -10.57 2.21
C ARG A 62 13.00 -10.15 0.74
N ARG A 63 14.10 -10.55 0.10
CA ARG A 63 14.34 -10.31 -1.33
C ARG A 63 13.33 -11.07 -2.19
N LEU A 64 13.14 -12.37 -1.93
CA LEU A 64 12.17 -13.20 -2.65
C LEU A 64 10.75 -12.64 -2.51
N TYR A 65 10.36 -12.23 -1.31
CA TYR A 65 9.05 -11.62 -1.07
C TYR A 65 8.84 -10.32 -1.85
N ARG A 66 9.86 -9.44 -1.89
CA ARG A 66 9.81 -8.21 -2.71
C ARG A 66 9.68 -8.52 -4.19
N GLU A 67 10.39 -9.53 -4.67
CA GLU A 67 10.30 -9.95 -6.06
C GLU A 67 8.93 -10.53 -6.40
N MET A 68 8.36 -11.35 -5.52
CA MET A 68 6.99 -11.85 -5.64
C MET A 68 5.96 -10.71 -5.71
N ILE A 69 6.06 -9.71 -4.81
CA ILE A 69 5.19 -8.53 -4.86
C ILE A 69 5.37 -7.77 -6.16
N ARG A 70 6.62 -7.56 -6.61
CA ARG A 70 6.91 -6.85 -7.86
C ARG A 70 6.33 -7.57 -9.08
N ARG A 71 6.36 -8.90 -9.09
CA ARG A 71 5.82 -9.76 -10.15
C ARG A 71 4.30 -9.84 -10.15
N LYS A 72 3.62 -9.40 -9.09
CA LYS A 72 2.15 -9.41 -9.05
C LYS A 72 1.62 -8.62 -10.25
N PRO A 73 0.87 -9.26 -11.17
CA PRO A 73 0.41 -8.59 -12.37
C PRO A 73 -0.38 -7.36 -11.94
N ARG A 74 0.03 -6.19 -12.43
CA ARG A 74 -0.79 -4.98 -12.29
C ARG A 74 -2.13 -5.34 -12.89
N LYS A 75 -3.23 -5.16 -12.13
CA LYS A 75 -4.58 -5.30 -12.71
C LYS A 75 -4.55 -4.47 -13.99
N PRO A 76 -4.88 -5.06 -15.16
CA PRO A 76 -4.93 -4.27 -16.38
C PRO A 76 -5.84 -3.09 -16.06
N GLN A 77 -5.33 -1.86 -16.23
CA GLN A 77 -6.17 -0.69 -16.13
C GLN A 77 -7.23 -0.89 -17.20
N ALA A 78 -8.46 -1.22 -16.78
CA ALA A 78 -9.57 -1.29 -17.70
C ALA A 78 -9.59 0.08 -18.38
N ARG A 79 -9.33 0.13 -19.70
CA ARG A 79 -9.45 1.37 -20.45
C ARG A 79 -10.85 1.87 -20.15
N ALA A 80 -10.96 3.10 -19.62
CA ALA A 80 -12.26 3.68 -19.36
C ALA A 80 -13.08 3.51 -20.64
N PRO A 81 -14.31 2.97 -20.57
CA PRO A 81 -15.13 2.82 -21.77
C PRO A 81 -15.20 4.18 -22.46
N HIS A 82 -15.09 4.22 -23.79
CA HIS A 82 -15.21 5.47 -24.53
C HIS A 82 -16.66 5.96 -24.38
N ILE A 83 -16.89 6.86 -23.42
CA ILE A 83 -18.21 7.46 -23.18
C ILE A 83 -18.38 8.59 -24.19
N GLY A 84 -19.34 8.43 -25.11
CA GLY A 84 -19.70 9.50 -26.05
C GLY A 84 -20.20 10.76 -25.33
N PRO A 85 -20.09 11.96 -25.96
CA PRO A 85 -20.53 13.22 -25.37
C PRO A 85 -21.95 13.21 -24.77
N PRO A 86 -22.98 12.63 -25.43
CA PRO A 86 -24.34 12.64 -24.87
C PRO A 86 -24.44 11.86 -23.55
N VAL A 87 -23.77 10.72 -23.47
CA VAL A 87 -23.78 9.86 -22.27
C VAL A 87 -23.01 10.52 -21.14
N ARG A 88 -21.92 11.25 -21.44
CA ARG A 88 -21.19 12.03 -20.44
C ARG A 88 -22.07 13.14 -19.85
N ALA A 89 -22.70 13.94 -20.69
CA ALA A 89 -23.62 15.00 -20.27
C ALA A 89 -24.76 14.45 -19.40
N ALA A 90 -25.33 13.31 -19.80
CA ALA A 90 -26.36 12.63 -19.02
C ALA A 90 -25.87 12.17 -17.64
N ILE A 91 -24.67 11.60 -17.54
CA ILE A 91 -24.08 11.18 -16.26
C ILE A 91 -23.83 12.39 -15.36
N GLU A 92 -23.29 13.48 -15.90
CA GLU A 92 -23.02 14.71 -15.16
C GLU A 92 -24.32 15.34 -14.63
N PHE A 93 -25.34 15.44 -15.48
CA PHE A 93 -26.66 15.92 -15.07
C PHE A 93 -27.29 15.04 -13.99
N LEU A 94 -27.32 13.72 -14.17
CA LEU A 94 -27.94 12.82 -13.19
C LEU A 94 -27.22 12.80 -11.83
N ARG A 95 -25.92 13.13 -11.80
CA ARG A 95 -25.15 13.31 -10.57
C ARG A 95 -25.35 14.70 -9.92
N SER A 96 -25.83 15.68 -10.67
CA SER A 96 -26.12 17.01 -10.14
C SER A 96 -27.36 17.00 -9.22
N PRO A 97 -27.53 18.02 -8.36
CA PRO A 97 -28.75 18.16 -7.58
C PRO A 97 -30.03 18.22 -8.44
N GLU A 98 -29.96 18.85 -9.62
CA GLU A 98 -31.08 18.96 -10.56
C GLU A 98 -31.48 17.61 -11.14
N GLY A 99 -30.50 16.73 -11.41
CA GLY A 99 -30.77 15.35 -11.84
C GLY A 99 -31.15 14.39 -10.72
N GLY A 100 -30.96 14.79 -9.46
CA GLY A 100 -31.32 14.00 -8.27
C GLY A 100 -30.15 13.27 -7.61
N SER A 101 -28.91 13.70 -7.84
CA SER A 101 -27.70 13.27 -7.13
C SER A 101 -27.47 11.75 -7.13
N TRP A 102 -27.68 11.11 -8.27
CA TRP A 102 -27.56 9.66 -8.40
C TRP A 102 -26.11 9.20 -8.39
N ALA A 103 -25.85 8.12 -7.65
CA ALA A 103 -24.60 7.38 -7.73
C ALA A 103 -24.59 6.56 -9.03
N ILE A 104 -23.68 6.92 -9.94
CA ILE A 104 -23.49 6.26 -11.23
C ILE A 104 -22.04 5.81 -11.37
N SER A 105 -21.82 4.55 -11.71
CA SER A 105 -20.46 3.99 -11.86
C SER A 105 -20.36 3.12 -13.11
N PRO A 106 -19.28 3.19 -13.90
CA PRO A 106 -19.12 2.34 -15.07
C PRO A 106 -18.91 0.86 -14.67
N THR A 107 -19.46 -0.07 -15.44
CA THR A 107 -19.27 -1.52 -15.25
C THR A 107 -17.96 -2.03 -15.86
N GLY A 108 -17.32 -1.22 -16.70
CA GLY A 108 -16.15 -1.63 -17.50
C GLY A 108 -16.48 -2.35 -18.81
N GLN A 109 -17.76 -2.60 -19.09
CA GLN A 109 -18.25 -3.24 -20.33
C GLN A 109 -19.02 -2.28 -21.25
N GLY A 110 -18.94 -0.97 -21.01
CA GLY A 110 -19.70 0.05 -21.75
C GLY A 110 -21.04 0.43 -21.12
N ASP A 111 -21.45 -0.27 -20.06
CA ASP A 111 -22.66 0.03 -19.29
C ASP A 111 -22.34 0.74 -17.96
N PHE A 112 -23.39 1.13 -17.25
CA PHE A 112 -23.33 1.86 -15.99
C PHE A 112 -24.24 1.22 -14.94
N TYR A 113 -23.76 1.17 -13.71
CA TYR A 113 -24.61 1.01 -12.55
C TYR A 113 -25.24 2.36 -12.22
N PHE A 114 -26.56 2.39 -12.15
CA PHE A 114 -27.37 3.50 -11.66
C PHE A 114 -28.11 3.02 -10.41
N GLY A 115 -27.64 3.44 -9.24
CA GLY A 115 -28.01 2.80 -7.98
C GLY A 115 -27.68 1.30 -8.01
N GLY A 116 -28.69 0.44 -7.80
CA GLY A 116 -28.55 -1.02 -7.86
C GLY A 116 -28.81 -1.67 -9.23
N THR A 117 -29.14 -0.89 -10.26
CA THR A 117 -29.54 -1.42 -11.58
C THR A 117 -28.47 -1.15 -12.64
N ARG A 118 -28.25 -2.11 -13.54
CA ARG A 118 -27.38 -1.94 -14.72
C ARG A 118 -28.18 -1.29 -15.85
N GLN A 119 -27.65 -0.21 -16.42
CA GLN A 119 -28.24 0.55 -17.53
C GLN A 119 -27.19 0.82 -18.61
N THR A 120 -27.61 0.83 -19.88
CA THR A 120 -26.77 1.22 -21.01
C THR A 120 -26.58 2.75 -21.05
N GLY A 121 -25.62 3.23 -21.84
CA GLY A 121 -25.42 4.67 -22.04
C GLY A 121 -26.67 5.39 -22.56
N ASP A 122 -27.35 4.82 -23.56
CA ASP A 122 -28.56 5.41 -24.14
C ASP A 122 -29.72 5.48 -23.15
N GLN A 123 -29.85 4.47 -22.27
CA GLN A 123 -30.85 4.46 -21.21
C GLN A 123 -30.62 5.58 -20.19
N LEU A 124 -29.36 5.93 -19.90
CA LEU A 124 -29.05 7.06 -19.05
C LEU A 124 -29.41 8.39 -19.72
N VAL A 125 -29.13 8.53 -21.02
CA VAL A 125 -29.48 9.74 -21.79
C VAL A 125 -30.99 9.96 -21.79
N GLU A 126 -31.75 8.91 -22.10
CA GLU A 126 -33.21 8.97 -22.10
C GLU A 126 -33.77 9.32 -20.71
N ARG A 127 -33.19 8.75 -19.65
CA ARG A 127 -33.57 9.07 -18.27
C ARG A 127 -33.25 10.53 -17.90
N ALA A 128 -32.10 11.03 -18.31
CA ALA A 128 -31.71 12.42 -18.09
C ALA A 128 -32.68 13.37 -18.80
N ARG A 129 -33.07 13.07 -20.05
CA ARG A 129 -34.07 13.84 -20.81
C ARG A 129 -35.43 13.87 -20.11
N ARG A 130 -35.91 12.73 -19.61
CA ARG A 130 -37.16 12.66 -18.82
C ARG A 130 -37.11 13.49 -17.54
N LYS A 131 -35.91 13.71 -17.00
CA LYS A 131 -35.66 14.55 -15.82
C LYS A 131 -35.40 16.02 -16.15
N GLY A 132 -35.43 16.41 -17.43
CA GLY A 132 -35.32 17.80 -17.86
C GLY A 132 -33.97 18.19 -18.47
N LEU A 133 -33.07 17.25 -18.76
CA LEU A 133 -31.87 17.56 -19.55
C LEU A 133 -32.28 18.00 -20.96
N GLN A 134 -31.93 19.25 -21.33
CA GLN A 134 -32.23 19.81 -22.65
C GLN A 134 -31.35 19.17 -23.74
N ALA A 135 -31.93 18.99 -24.93
CA ALA A 135 -31.29 18.27 -26.03
C ALA A 135 -30.06 18.98 -26.63
N ASP A 136 -29.92 20.29 -26.39
CA ASP A 136 -28.94 21.16 -27.06
C ASP A 136 -27.58 21.25 -26.35
N THR A 137 -27.35 20.46 -25.29
CA THR A 137 -26.06 20.43 -24.54
C THR A 137 -25.13 19.29 -24.97
N VAL A 138 -25.32 18.72 -26.17
CA VAL A 138 -24.59 17.55 -26.70
C VAL A 138 -23.65 17.92 -27.83
#